data_AF-A0AAU9N1L6-F1
#
_entry.id   AF-A0AAU9N1L6-F1
#
_cell.length_a   1.000
_cell.length_b   1.000
_cell.length_c   1.000
_cell.angle_alpha   90.00
_cell.angle_beta   90.00
_cell.angle_gamma   90.00
#
_symmetry.space_group_name_H-M   'P 1'
#
loop_
_entity.id
_entity.type
_entity.pdbx_description
1 polymer ?
#
loop_
_entity_poly.entity_id
_entity_poly.type
_entity_poly.pdbx_seq_one_letter_code
_entity_poly.pdbx_strand_id
1 'polypeptide(L)'
;MPLITLIPTSVLWGYFAYMAIDSLPGNQFWERILLIFIHHSRIYKVLERVHASFVESVPYRTIFMFTIFQIVYFLTCFGVTWIPIAGILFPLSMRKSWVVHHDIPALFLGRLMELIARTMKMK
;
A
#
# COMPACT_ATOMS: atom_id res chain seq x y z
N MET A 1 -35.47 11.48 -16.26
CA MET A 1 -35.08 10.10 -16.63
C MET A 1 -35.79 9.11 -15.70
N PRO A 2 -36.95 8.55 -16.09
CA PRO A 2 -37.81 7.75 -15.18
C PRO A 2 -37.37 6.28 -15.00
N LEU A 3 -36.37 5.78 -15.74
CA LEU A 3 -35.86 4.41 -15.57
C LEU A 3 -34.97 4.22 -14.33
N ILE A 4 -34.30 5.28 -13.86
CA ILE A 4 -33.31 5.16 -12.79
C ILE A 4 -33.97 4.92 -11.42
N THR A 5 -35.23 5.31 -11.26
CA THR A 5 -36.03 5.09 -10.04
C THR A 5 -36.56 3.66 -9.92
N LEU A 6 -36.49 2.87 -11.00
CA LEU A 6 -36.92 1.47 -11.02
C LEU A 6 -35.86 0.51 -10.45
N ILE A 7 -34.61 0.98 -10.35
CA ILE A 7 -33.49 0.18 -9.85
C ILE A 7 -33.56 0.19 -8.32
N PRO A 8 -33.70 -0.97 -7.67
CA PRO A 8 -33.70 -1.04 -6.21
C PRO A 8 -32.34 -0.57 -5.68
N THR A 9 -32.37 0.24 -4.63
CA THR A 9 -31.16 0.82 -4.01
C THR A 9 -30.18 -0.25 -3.54
N SER A 10 -30.66 -1.46 -3.20
CA SER A 10 -29.84 -2.63 -2.84
C SER A 10 -28.89 -3.08 -3.96
N VAL A 11 -29.31 -3.01 -5.23
CA VAL A 11 -28.47 -3.38 -6.39
C VAL A 11 -27.36 -2.36 -6.59
N LEU A 12 -27.63 -1.07 -6.34
CA LEU A 12 -26.61 -0.03 -6.40
C LEU A 12 -25.53 -0.23 -5.33
N TRP A 13 -25.91 -0.60 -4.10
CA TRP A 13 -24.93 -0.96 -3.06
C TRP A 13 -24.05 -2.15 -3.47
N GLY A 14 -24.65 -3.18 -4.09
CA GLY A 14 -23.91 -4.31 -4.64
C GLY A 14 -22.92 -3.89 -5.73
N TYR A 15 -23.34 -3.00 -6.62
CA TYR A 15 -22.48 -2.45 -7.68
C TYR A 15 -21.34 -1.59 -7.12
N PHE A 16 -21.61 -0.74 -6.12
CA PHE A 16 -20.55 0.03 -5.45
C PHE A 16 -19.54 -0.87 -4.74
N ALA A 17 -20.00 -1.94 -4.08
CA ALA A 17 -19.10 -2.92 -3.48
C ALA A 17 -18.24 -3.64 -4.52
N TYR A 18 -18.83 -4.04 -5.65
CA TYR A 18 -18.09 -4.64 -6.78
C TYR A 18 -17.04 -3.68 -7.33
N MET A 19 -17.41 -2.44 -7.64
CA MET A 19 -16.46 -1.43 -8.13
C MET A 19 -15.33 -1.13 -7.13
N ALA A 20 -15.65 -1.08 -5.83
CA ALA A 20 -14.64 -0.90 -4.80
C ALA A 20 -13.62 -2.05 -4.81
N ILE A 21 -14.08 -3.30 -4.93
CA ILE A 21 -13.20 -4.48 -4.96
C ILE A 21 -12.40 -4.55 -6.27
N ASP A 22 -13.04 -4.28 -7.41
CA ASP A 22 -12.41 -4.32 -8.74
C ASP A 22 -11.32 -3.25 -8.91
N SER A 23 -11.37 -2.17 -8.11
CA SER A 23 -10.34 -1.12 -8.09
C SER A 23 -9.07 -1.48 -7.31
N LEU A 24 -9.08 -2.56 -6.53
CA LEU A 24 -7.95 -3.02 -5.71
C LEU A 24 -6.81 -3.68 -6.52
N PRO A 25 -7.06 -4.60 -7.47
CA PRO A 25 -6.01 -5.17 -8.31
C PRO A 25 -5.32 -4.10 -9.17
N GLY A 26 -3.99 -4.13 -9.24
CA GLY A 26 -3.18 -3.11 -9.93
C GLY A 26 -2.73 -1.93 -9.04
N ASN A 27 -3.18 -1.89 -7.78
CA ASN A 27 -2.64 -0.95 -6.80
C ASN A 27 -1.43 -1.56 -6.07
N GLN A 28 -0.28 -0.91 -6.25
CA GLN A 28 0.99 -1.33 -5.65
C GLN A 28 0.99 -1.36 -4.12
N PHE A 29 0.14 -0.58 -3.45
CA PHE A 29 -0.04 -0.65 -2.01
C PHE A 29 -0.85 -1.90 -1.60
N TRP A 30 -1.94 -2.18 -2.30
CA TRP A 30 -2.78 -3.36 -2.06
C TRP A 30 -2.01 -4.66 -2.25
N GLU A 31 -1.17 -4.72 -3.28
CA GLU A 31 -0.29 -5.87 -3.50
C GLU A 31 0.68 -6.09 -2.33
N ARG A 32 1.27 -5.03 -1.75
CA ARG A 32 2.14 -5.16 -0.57
C ARG A 32 1.38 -5.62 0.68
N ILE A 33 0.12 -5.22 0.85
CA ILE A 33 -0.73 -5.74 1.92
C ILE A 33 -0.95 -7.24 1.73
N LEU A 34 -1.25 -7.70 0.52
CA LEU A 34 -1.41 -9.12 0.22
C LEU A 34 -0.14 -9.92 0.54
N LEU A 35 1.06 -9.35 0.31
CA LEU A 35 2.33 -9.99 0.65
C LEU A 35 2.50 -10.25 2.15
N ILE A 36 1.93 -9.41 3.02
CA ILE A 36 1.95 -9.64 4.48
C ILE A 36 1.15 -10.89 4.86
N PHE A 37 0.03 -11.14 4.19
CA PHE A 37 -0.85 -12.27 4.48
C PHE A 37 -0.38 -13.58 3.83
N ILE A 38 0.43 -13.51 2.77
CA ILE A 38 0.96 -14.69 2.07
C ILE A 38 2.21 -15.22 2.80
N HIS A 39 2.25 -16.53 3.05
CA HIS A 39 3.38 -17.16 3.74
C HIS A 39 4.69 -17.06 2.93
N HIS A 40 5.80 -16.73 3.61
CA HIS A 40 7.14 -16.47 3.04
C HIS A 40 7.64 -17.56 2.07
N SER A 41 7.22 -18.82 2.25
CA SER A 41 7.56 -19.96 1.38
C SER A 41 6.84 -19.99 0.02
N ARG A 42 5.87 -19.10 -0.24
CA ARG A 42 5.14 -19.02 -1.53
C ARG A 42 5.31 -17.67 -2.23
N ILE A 43 5.96 -16.73 -1.55
CA ILE A 43 6.15 -15.34 -2.00
C ILE A 43 6.94 -15.27 -3.31
N TYR A 44 7.97 -16.10 -3.48
CA TYR A 44 8.82 -16.08 -4.68
C TYR A 44 8.05 -16.40 -5.98
N LYS A 45 7.06 -17.30 -5.96
CA LYS A 45 6.26 -17.64 -7.16
C LYS A 45 5.21 -16.58 -7.52
N VAL A 46 4.74 -15.81 -6.53
CA VAL A 46 3.73 -14.76 -6.72
C VAL A 46 4.40 -13.47 -7.21
N LEU A 47 5.58 -13.15 -6.69
CA LEU A 47 6.35 -11.96 -7.04
C LEU A 47 6.90 -11.96 -8.46
N GLU A 48 7.34 -13.13 -8.95
CA GLU A 48 7.88 -13.30 -10.30
C GLU A 48 6.87 -12.91 -11.40
N ARG A 49 5.57 -13.04 -11.13
CA ARG A 49 4.52 -12.74 -12.10
C ARG A 49 4.05 -11.27 -12.12
N VAL A 50 4.27 -10.51 -11.05
CA VAL A 50 3.61 -9.19 -10.89
C VAL A 50 4.61 -8.04 -10.72
N HIS A 51 5.74 -8.23 -10.02
CA HIS A 51 6.66 -7.13 -9.68
C HIS A 51 8.11 -7.60 -9.45
N ALA A 52 8.77 -8.12 -10.48
CA ALA A 52 10.16 -8.61 -10.39
C ALA A 52 11.17 -7.57 -9.86
N SER A 53 10.97 -6.28 -10.15
CA SER A 53 11.90 -5.19 -9.82
C SER A 53 12.04 -4.89 -8.30
N PHE A 54 10.99 -5.09 -7.50
CA PHE A 54 10.99 -4.72 -6.07
C PHE A 54 11.66 -5.75 -5.15
N VAL A 55 11.77 -6.99 -5.62
CA VAL A 55 12.21 -8.15 -4.83
C VAL A 55 13.71 -8.30 -4.90
N GLU A 56 14.25 -7.99 -6.09
CA GLU A 56 15.66 -8.11 -6.39
C GLU A 56 16.48 -6.97 -5.77
N SER A 57 15.83 -5.83 -5.50
CA SER A 57 16.50 -4.60 -5.04
C SER A 57 16.43 -4.34 -3.53
N VAL A 58 15.42 -4.84 -2.81
CA VAL A 58 15.16 -4.42 -1.41
C VAL A 58 14.87 -5.59 -0.47
N PRO A 59 15.48 -5.66 0.73
CA PRO A 59 15.22 -6.76 1.67
C PRO A 59 13.79 -6.75 2.22
N TYR A 60 13.18 -7.95 2.31
CA TYR A 60 11.79 -8.17 2.70
C TYR A 60 11.40 -7.55 4.06
N ARG A 61 12.33 -7.52 5.04
CA ARG A 61 12.09 -6.94 6.37
C ARG A 61 11.75 -5.45 6.30
N THR A 62 12.37 -4.72 5.38
CA THR A 62 12.12 -3.28 5.18
C THR A 62 10.76 -3.06 4.55
N ILE A 63 10.41 -3.86 3.55
CA ILE A 63 9.12 -3.80 2.85
C ILE A 63 7.97 -4.02 3.84
N PHE A 64 8.12 -4.99 4.73
CA PHE A 64 7.14 -5.31 5.76
C PHE A 64 6.91 -4.14 6.73
N MET A 65 7.97 -3.59 7.33
CA MET A 65 7.88 -2.47 8.27
C MET A 65 7.26 -1.23 7.63
N PHE A 66 7.65 -0.95 6.39
CA PHE A 66 7.13 0.15 5.60
C PHE A 66 5.62 0.00 5.31
N THR A 67 5.20 -1.20 4.93
CA THR A 67 3.80 -1.48 4.61
C THR A 67 2.91 -1.37 5.86
N ILE A 68 3.38 -1.82 7.04
CA ILE A 68 2.67 -1.63 8.32
C ILE A 68 2.49 -0.14 8.62
N PHE A 69 3.54 0.66 8.47
CA PHE A 69 3.45 2.11 8.68
C PHE A 69 2.42 2.75 7.75
N GLN A 70 2.40 2.36 6.47
CA GLN A 70 1.41 2.83 5.51
C GLN A 70 -0.02 2.40 5.86
N ILE A 71 -0.23 1.18 6.39
CA ILE A 71 -1.56 0.72 6.85
C ILE A 71 -2.04 1.55 8.04
N VAL A 72 -1.20 1.78 9.05
CA VAL A 72 -1.55 2.59 10.23
C VAL A 72 -1.92 4.01 9.81
N TYR A 73 -1.17 4.59 8.87
CA TYR A 73 -1.46 5.90 8.32
C TYR A 73 -2.78 5.95 7.54
N PHE A 74 -3.04 4.94 6.70
CA PHE A 74 -4.30 4.80 5.96
C PHE A 74 -5.50 4.68 6.91
N LEU A 75 -5.39 3.86 7.96
CA LEU A 75 -6.43 3.69 8.97
C LEU A 75 -6.68 4.98 9.77
N THR A 76 -5.61 5.73 10.07
CA THR A 76 -5.74 7.03 10.75
C THR A 76 -6.49 8.02 9.84
N CYS A 77 -6.15 8.10 8.56
CA CYS A 77 -6.85 8.94 7.60
C CYS A 77 -8.32 8.50 7.44
N PHE A 78 -8.57 7.19 7.34
CA PHE A 78 -9.92 6.63 7.28
C PHE A 78 -10.73 6.98 8.54
N GLY A 79 -10.14 6.86 9.73
CA GLY A 79 -10.78 7.28 10.99
C GLY A 79 -11.08 8.78 11.04
N VAL A 80 -10.19 9.62 10.52
CA VAL A 80 -10.39 11.08 10.45
C VAL A 80 -11.54 11.45 9.51
N THR A 81 -11.82 10.66 8.46
CA THR A 81 -12.97 10.93 7.56
C THR A 81 -14.35 10.78 8.23
N TRP A 82 -14.43 10.15 9.41
CA TRP A 82 -15.66 10.14 10.21
C TRP A 82 -15.98 11.50 10.85
N ILE A 83 -15.03 12.44 10.87
CA ILE A 83 -15.23 13.81 11.30
C ILE A 83 -15.46 14.69 10.04
N PRO A 84 -16.69 15.17 9.78
CA PRO A 84 -17.06 15.81 8.52
C PRO A 84 -16.24 17.07 8.18
N ILE A 85 -15.72 17.77 9.18
CA ILE A 85 -14.86 18.96 9.02
C ILE A 85 -13.40 18.58 8.66
N ALA A 86 -12.92 17.43 9.13
CA ALA A 86 -11.57 16.96 8.86
C ALA A 86 -11.43 16.19 7.53
N GLY A 87 -12.55 15.76 6.93
CA GLY A 87 -12.59 15.16 5.59
C GLY A 87 -12.08 16.11 4.48
N ILE A 88 -12.21 17.42 4.66
CA ILE A 88 -11.65 18.43 3.72
C ILE A 88 -10.11 18.45 3.77
N LEU A 89 -9.50 18.02 4.88
CA LEU A 89 -8.04 17.94 5.05
C LEU A 89 -7.42 16.69 4.38
N PHE A 90 -8.26 15.76 3.89
CA PHE A 90 -7.84 14.51 3.24
C PHE A 90 -6.78 14.71 2.13
N PRO A 91 -6.87 15.72 1.24
CA PRO A 91 -5.86 15.97 0.21
C PRO A 91 -4.50 16.42 0.78
N LEU A 92 -4.49 17.08 1.95
CA LEU A 92 -3.27 17.57 2.61
C LEU A 92 -2.55 16.47 3.39
N SER A 93 -3.30 15.56 4.02
CA SER A 93 -2.75 14.37 4.66
C SER A 93 -2.03 13.49 3.63
N MET A 94 -2.66 13.21 2.49
CA MET A 94 -2.04 12.46 1.38
C MET A 94 -0.70 13.05 0.91
N ARG A 95 -0.60 14.38 0.78
CA ARG A 95 0.64 15.07 0.38
C ARG A 95 1.79 14.89 1.38
N LYS A 96 1.49 14.93 2.69
CA LYS A 96 2.52 14.73 3.74
C LYS A 96 3.11 13.33 3.69
N SER A 97 2.27 12.32 3.40
CA SER A 97 2.76 10.96 3.18
C SER A 97 3.75 10.90 2.02
N TRP A 98 3.46 11.53 0.88
CA TRP A 98 4.39 11.58 -0.27
C TRP A 98 5.76 12.19 0.08
N VAL A 99 5.78 13.30 0.82
CA VAL A 99 7.03 13.97 1.24
C VAL A 99 7.85 13.09 2.18
N VAL A 100 7.20 12.52 3.21
CA VAL A 100 7.86 11.57 4.13
C VAL A 100 8.40 10.35 3.38
N HIS A 101 7.69 9.89 2.36
CA HIS A 101 8.10 8.77 1.52
C HIS A 101 9.21 9.07 0.51
N HIS A 102 9.43 10.33 0.15
CA HIS A 102 10.50 10.71 -0.79
C HIS A 102 11.87 10.79 -0.09
N ASP A 103 11.90 11.23 1.17
CA ASP A 103 13.15 11.39 1.93
C ASP A 103 13.64 10.09 2.59
N ILE A 104 12.73 9.18 2.95
CA ILE A 104 13.07 7.88 3.58
C ILE A 104 13.93 6.96 2.69
N PRO A 105 13.66 6.76 1.38
CA PRO A 105 14.46 5.85 0.54
C PRO A 105 15.90 6.34 0.34
N ALA A 106 16.14 7.65 0.34
CA ALA A 106 17.49 8.21 0.27
C ALA A 106 18.32 7.87 1.52
N LEU A 107 17.71 7.92 2.72
CA LEU A 107 18.36 7.54 3.97
C LEU A 107 18.56 6.02 4.10
N PHE A 108 17.61 5.23 3.56
CA PHE A 108 17.62 3.77 3.66
C PHE A 108 18.62 3.10 2.71
N LEU A 109 18.82 3.66 1.51
CA LEU A 109 19.80 3.18 0.53
C LEU A 109 21.23 3.30 1.06
N GLY A 110 21.55 4.42 1.74
CA GLY A 110 22.85 4.60 2.40
C GLY A 110 23.12 3.56 3.49
N ARG A 111 22.12 3.23 4.31
CA ARG A 111 22.25 2.25 5.40
C ARG A 111 22.30 0.79 4.89
N LEU A 112 21.64 0.51 3.77
CA LEU A 112 21.72 -0.80 3.10
C LEU A 112 23.09 -1.04 2.47
N MET A 113 23.68 -0.02 1.82
CA MET A 113 25.05 -0.09 1.33
C MET A 113 26.05 -0.33 2.46
N GLU A 114 25.89 0.33 3.62
CA GLU A 114 26.74 0.07 4.79
C GLU A 114 26.62 -1.36 5.34
N LEU A 115 25.40 -1.91 5.40
CA LEU A 115 25.19 -3.28 5.89
C LEU A 115 25.74 -4.33 4.92
N ILE A 116 25.56 -4.13 3.61
CA ILE A 116 26.15 -5.00 2.58
C ILE A 116 27.68 -4.90 2.59
N ALA A 117 28.23 -3.68 2.71
CA ALA A 117 29.68 -3.48 2.84
C ALA A 117 30.25 -4.14 4.11
N ARG A 118 29.53 -4.10 5.24
CA ARG A 118 29.92 -4.81 6.47
C ARG A 118 29.83 -6.32 6.32
N THR A 119 28.84 -6.84 5.61
CA THR A 119 28.67 -8.29 5.40
C THR A 119 29.72 -8.84 4.41
N MET A 120 30.11 -8.06 3.39
CA MET A 120 31.18 -8.44 2.46
C MET A 120 32.59 -8.29 3.06
N LYS A 121 32.80 -7.42 4.06
CA LYS A 121 34.08 -7.32 4.78
C LYS A 121 34.33 -8.44 5.80
N MET A 122 33.30 -9.23 6.16
CA MET A 122 33.41 -10.34 7.11
C MET A 122 33.50 -11.72 6.44
N LYS A 123 33.76 -11.77 5.12
CA LYS A 123 34.05 -12.99 4.37
C LYS A 123 35.43 -12.87 3.72
#